data_AF-D4BFI0-F1
#
_entry.id   AF-D4BFI0-F1
#
_cell.length_a   1.000
_cell.length_b   1.000
_cell.length_c   1.000
_cell.angle_alpha   90.00
_cell.angle_beta   90.00
_cell.angle_gamma   90.00
#
_symmetry.space_group_name_H-M   'P 1'
#
loop_
_entity.id
_entity.type
_entity.pdbx_description
1 polymer ?
#
loop_
_entity_poly.entity_id
_entity_poly.type
_entity_poly.pdbx_seq_one_letter_code
_entity_poly.pdbx_strand_id
1 'polypeptide(L)'
;MQDHDSPFASTENAARYLSQLSMPLTDADIMQLTALHRLGEANWSAGVIARHLGNTALQQWLGVMNAHYSSEPFTQSEIARFPQLGQQACFALAGAHVHFYHHHTDPAVVLSEDDAYCQFAQETLLAAKNHLIAIHSAQIPYAADKAFTPAEAQVISRCARVAALRYNDDTGLLLSTLLQLTSFAPGTAKTVPSQSLSIALGHAIQAYPLPETLQALAETILTIRHAGVKKKLERNLKPAQRALAERPELALKMSTQLMPGKKSTMLLANCLEAGYVLGSRFAWPVWCEQLLNSNAGSKLAQNLIWQALPPEGQPFTFMVDKKGYHDAQGQKLSEPAGCAIRLWHPLYTAAEERKCWQQRIQMQKITQPLRQAFREIGYTLNSAEFAGYWLSLSPFTALARKEGWHLDYERIVRRFGPWRVQFAVATNLYPGAIGSGLSGEITVYSEASSSVTLDSLPPVVFSEIMRAIDLLISITALSAHTTNENLFTDVSDAITSRKKSLSQHFESEIANGKLVLDTHHARAGDRAVHLVSMLETHSGQVMPLPAPRVLTKDDDFILCHLIATIEAWFKE
;
A
#
# COMPACT_ATOMS: atom_id res chain seq x y z
N MET A 1 -23.29 -18.92 23.34
CA MET A 1 -23.84 -19.12 21.99
C MET A 1 -23.43 -17.93 21.16
N GLN A 2 -22.57 -18.13 20.16
CA GLN A 2 -22.24 -17.11 19.17
C GLN A 2 -23.46 -17.01 18.24
N ASP A 3 -24.20 -15.90 18.31
CA ASP A 3 -25.28 -15.61 17.37
C ASP A 3 -24.66 -15.33 15.99
N HIS A 4 -24.75 -16.32 15.10
CA HIS A 4 -24.38 -16.19 13.69
C HIS A 4 -25.36 -15.32 12.88
N ASP A 5 -26.45 -14.83 13.49
CA ASP A 5 -27.50 -14.02 12.85
C ASP A 5 -27.43 -12.50 13.17
N SER A 6 -26.33 -12.01 13.77
CA SER A 6 -26.15 -10.56 13.90
C SER A 6 -25.91 -9.94 12.51
N PRO A 7 -26.66 -8.89 12.10
CA PRO A 7 -26.43 -8.19 10.83
C PRO A 7 -25.03 -7.56 10.73
N PHE A 8 -24.30 -7.49 11.84
CA PHE A 8 -22.92 -7.02 11.95
C PHE A 8 -21.90 -8.14 12.19
N ALA A 9 -22.12 -9.33 11.62
CA ALA A 9 -21.17 -10.46 11.69
C ALA A 9 -19.73 -10.09 11.23
N SER A 10 -19.56 -9.00 10.49
CA SER A 10 -18.27 -8.37 10.19
C SER A 10 -18.21 -6.92 10.70
N THR A 11 -17.03 -6.48 11.14
CA THR A 11 -16.72 -5.07 11.50
C THR A 11 -16.93 -4.11 10.31
N GLU A 12 -16.87 -4.62 9.08
CA GLU A 12 -17.12 -3.87 7.83
C GLU A 12 -18.58 -3.39 7.72
N ASN A 13 -19.54 -4.26 8.05
CA ASN A 13 -20.97 -3.90 8.01
C ASN A 13 -21.31 -2.83 9.04
N ALA A 14 -20.69 -2.88 10.23
CA ALA A 14 -20.88 -1.90 11.29
C ALA A 14 -20.38 -0.50 10.89
N ALA A 15 -19.16 -0.41 10.36
CA ALA A 15 -18.58 0.86 9.93
C ALA A 15 -19.37 1.52 8.79
N ARG A 16 -19.85 0.72 7.83
CA ARG A 16 -20.68 1.19 6.72
C ARG A 16 -22.05 1.69 7.19
N TYR A 17 -22.65 1.01 8.15
CA TYR A 17 -23.92 1.45 8.73
C TYR A 17 -23.75 2.77 9.48
N LEU A 18 -22.71 2.89 10.32
CA LEU A 18 -22.45 4.09 11.11
C LEU A 18 -22.17 5.34 10.25
N SER A 19 -21.53 5.18 9.08
CA SER A 19 -21.27 6.31 8.17
C SER A 19 -22.52 6.84 7.44
N GLN A 20 -23.60 6.05 7.42
CA GLN A 20 -24.87 6.43 6.79
C GLN A 20 -25.88 7.00 7.80
N LEU A 21 -25.58 6.90 9.10
CA LEU A 21 -26.46 7.42 10.14
C LEU A 21 -26.58 8.94 10.07
N SER A 22 -27.77 9.41 10.42
CA SER A 22 -28.08 10.82 10.62
C SER A 22 -28.99 10.99 11.85
N MET A 23 -29.21 12.22 12.30
CA MET A 23 -30.02 12.53 13.48
C MET A 23 -31.25 13.28 12.97
N PRO A 24 -32.45 13.01 13.52
CA PRO A 24 -32.73 12.09 14.63
C PRO A 24 -32.59 10.61 14.27
N LEU A 25 -32.20 9.77 15.24
CA LEU A 25 -32.17 8.32 15.08
C LEU A 25 -33.59 7.76 14.97
N THR A 26 -33.77 6.71 14.17
CA THR A 26 -35.00 5.91 14.14
C THR A 26 -34.98 4.82 15.22
N ASP A 27 -36.13 4.22 15.53
CA ASP A 27 -36.20 3.07 16.45
C ASP A 27 -35.34 1.89 15.96
N ALA A 28 -35.29 1.68 14.64
CA ALA A 28 -34.40 0.71 14.02
C ALA A 28 -32.93 1.05 14.31
N ASP A 29 -32.56 2.33 14.26
CA ASP A 29 -31.18 2.74 14.53
C ASP A 29 -30.77 2.54 15.97
N ILE A 30 -31.67 2.83 16.92
CA ILE A 30 -31.45 2.59 18.34
C ILE A 30 -31.24 1.09 18.59
N MET A 31 -32.04 0.22 17.96
CA MET A 31 -31.86 -1.23 18.05
C MET A 31 -30.50 -1.68 17.53
N GLN A 32 -30.08 -1.20 16.36
CA GLN A 32 -28.78 -1.55 15.76
C GLN A 32 -27.60 -1.07 16.60
N LEU A 33 -27.63 0.18 17.09
CA LEU A 33 -26.59 0.73 17.98
C LEU A 33 -26.51 -0.03 19.32
N THR A 34 -27.65 -0.50 19.83
CA THR A 34 -27.71 -1.34 21.04
C THR A 34 -27.10 -2.73 20.80
N ALA A 35 -27.25 -3.28 19.60
CA ALA A 35 -26.58 -4.53 19.22
C ALA A 35 -25.04 -4.34 19.14
N LEU A 36 -24.57 -3.21 18.60
CA LEU A 36 -23.15 -2.85 18.53
C LEU A 36 -22.51 -2.70 19.92
N HIS A 37 -23.26 -2.21 20.92
CA HIS A 37 -22.77 -2.09 22.30
C HIS A 37 -22.23 -3.42 22.85
N ARG A 38 -22.81 -4.55 22.45
CA ARG A 38 -22.39 -5.87 22.94
C ARG A 38 -21.03 -6.34 22.38
N LEU A 39 -20.39 -5.57 21.49
CA LEU A 39 -19.22 -5.99 20.72
C LEU A 39 -17.90 -5.25 21.04
N GLY A 40 -17.84 -4.24 21.93
CA GLY A 40 -16.56 -3.51 22.17
C GLY A 40 -16.45 -2.64 23.44
N GLU A 41 -15.27 -2.65 24.06
CA GLU A 41 -14.94 -2.09 25.40
C GLU A 41 -14.76 -0.55 25.47
N ALA A 42 -15.57 0.23 24.79
CA ALA A 42 -15.85 1.61 25.16
C ALA A 42 -17.24 1.94 24.62
N ASN A 43 -18.17 2.27 25.53
CA ASN A 43 -19.59 2.30 25.23
C ASN A 43 -20.05 3.55 24.44
N TRP A 44 -19.33 3.90 23.37
CA TRP A 44 -19.57 5.08 22.54
C TRP A 44 -20.91 5.01 21.80
N SER A 45 -21.36 3.81 21.40
CA SER A 45 -22.69 3.63 20.82
C SER A 45 -23.82 3.98 21.79
N ALA A 46 -23.69 3.65 23.09
CA ALA A 46 -24.62 4.15 24.09
C ALA A 46 -24.50 5.66 24.32
N GLY A 47 -23.31 6.24 24.15
CA GLY A 47 -23.13 7.70 24.18
C GLY A 47 -23.90 8.39 23.05
N VAL A 48 -23.89 7.81 21.85
CA VAL A 48 -24.68 8.27 20.70
C VAL A 48 -26.18 8.20 21.00
N ILE A 49 -26.66 7.06 21.54
CA ILE A 49 -28.07 6.89 21.95
C ILE A 49 -28.43 7.90 23.04
N ALA A 50 -27.58 8.08 24.05
CA ALA A 50 -27.79 9.01 25.15
C ALA A 50 -27.88 10.46 24.66
N ARG A 51 -27.04 10.85 23.68
CA ARG A 51 -27.12 12.16 23.03
C ARG A 51 -28.43 12.35 22.27
N HIS A 52 -28.95 11.31 21.61
CA HIS A 52 -30.25 11.33 20.93
C HIS A 52 -31.42 11.49 21.92
N LEU A 53 -31.37 10.78 23.06
CA LEU A 53 -32.39 10.82 24.10
C LEU A 53 -32.41 12.13 24.91
N GLY A 54 -31.38 12.97 24.76
CA GLY A 54 -31.30 14.30 25.36
C GLY A 54 -30.35 14.40 26.56
N ASN A 55 -30.25 15.62 27.11
CA ASN A 55 -29.17 15.98 28.05
C ASN A 55 -29.14 15.09 29.31
N THR A 56 -30.29 14.71 29.87
CA THR A 56 -30.34 13.86 31.07
C THR A 56 -29.69 12.50 30.84
N ALA A 57 -30.02 11.84 29.72
CA ALA A 57 -29.42 10.55 29.37
C ALA A 57 -27.91 10.70 29.10
N LEU A 58 -27.50 11.77 28.43
CA LEU A 58 -26.10 12.08 28.17
C LEU A 58 -25.30 12.26 29.47
N GLN A 59 -25.83 13.01 30.45
CA GLN A 59 -25.16 13.19 31.75
C GLN A 59 -25.05 11.88 32.54
N GLN A 60 -26.07 11.01 32.48
CA GLN A 60 -26.00 9.69 33.10
C GLN A 60 -24.91 8.83 32.47
N TRP A 61 -24.84 8.79 31.13
CA TRP A 61 -23.80 8.06 30.42
C TRP A 61 -22.40 8.60 30.76
N LEU A 62 -22.21 9.93 30.77
CA LEU A 62 -20.94 10.55 31.17
C LEU A 62 -20.54 10.14 32.60
N GLY A 63 -21.49 10.13 33.54
CA GLY A 63 -21.24 9.71 34.92
C GLY A 63 -20.77 8.26 35.02
N VAL A 64 -21.44 7.34 34.32
CA VAL A 64 -21.06 5.91 34.28
C VAL A 64 -19.67 5.72 33.66
N MET A 65 -19.41 6.38 32.53
CA MET A 65 -18.13 6.26 31.82
C MET A 65 -16.97 6.85 32.64
N ASN A 66 -17.16 8.03 33.24
CA ASN A 66 -16.13 8.65 34.09
C ASN A 66 -15.82 7.82 35.33
N ALA A 67 -16.82 7.16 35.93
CA ALA A 67 -16.61 6.25 37.05
C ALA A 67 -15.83 4.99 36.62
N HIS A 68 -16.18 4.42 35.47
CA HIS A 68 -15.52 3.23 34.93
C HIS A 68 -14.03 3.47 34.62
N TYR A 69 -13.70 4.60 34.01
CA TYR A 69 -12.33 4.97 33.62
C TYR A 69 -11.66 5.93 34.61
N SER A 70 -12.01 5.86 35.90
CA SER A 70 -11.56 6.81 36.92
C SER A 70 -10.04 6.90 37.12
N SER A 71 -9.29 5.88 36.72
CA SER A 71 -7.83 5.84 36.78
C SER A 71 -7.13 6.14 35.44
N GLU A 72 -7.88 6.54 34.41
CA GLU A 72 -7.38 6.71 33.03
C GLU A 72 -7.65 8.12 32.51
N PRO A 73 -6.81 9.11 32.86
CA PRO A 73 -7.04 10.52 32.54
C PRO A 73 -7.19 10.79 31.04
N PHE A 74 -6.49 10.07 30.16
CA PHE A 74 -6.62 10.26 28.71
C PHE A 74 -7.98 9.77 28.20
N THR A 75 -8.45 8.62 28.69
CA THR A 75 -9.78 8.09 28.37
C THR A 75 -10.89 9.02 28.87
N GLN A 76 -10.80 9.50 30.12
CA GLN A 76 -11.76 10.47 30.67
C GLN A 76 -11.78 11.77 29.87
N SER A 77 -10.63 12.22 29.38
CA SER A 77 -10.56 13.45 28.57
C SER A 77 -11.27 13.27 27.21
N GLU A 78 -11.17 12.10 26.57
CA GLU A 78 -11.93 11.78 25.34
C GLU A 78 -13.44 11.73 25.62
N ILE A 79 -13.85 11.12 26.74
CA ILE A 79 -15.25 11.05 27.19
C ILE A 79 -15.81 12.45 27.43
N ALA A 80 -15.05 13.32 28.09
CA ALA A 80 -15.43 14.70 28.36
C ALA A 80 -15.57 15.54 27.08
N ARG A 81 -14.84 15.18 26.01
CA ARG A 81 -14.92 15.86 24.72
C ARG A 81 -16.15 15.43 23.91
N PHE A 82 -16.64 14.20 24.09
CA PHE A 82 -17.73 13.61 23.31
C PHE A 82 -18.97 14.50 23.11
N PRO A 83 -19.50 15.23 24.12
CA PRO A 83 -20.66 16.10 23.94
C PRO A 83 -20.44 17.26 22.96
N GLN A 84 -19.19 17.68 22.76
CA GLN A 84 -18.81 18.83 21.93
C GLN A 84 -18.58 18.44 20.47
N LEU A 85 -18.49 17.14 20.18
CA LEU A 85 -18.18 16.66 18.85
C LEU A 85 -19.34 16.85 17.89
N GLY A 86 -19.02 17.01 16.62
CA GLY A 86 -19.95 16.84 15.52
C GLY A 86 -20.57 15.44 15.51
N GLN A 87 -21.72 15.34 14.86
CA GLN A 87 -22.48 14.09 14.85
C GLN A 87 -21.71 12.93 14.19
N GLN A 88 -21.07 13.20 13.05
CA GLN A 88 -20.28 12.20 12.32
C GLN A 88 -19.07 11.73 13.13
N ALA A 89 -18.43 12.62 13.89
CA ALA A 89 -17.36 12.25 14.82
C ALA A 89 -17.85 11.33 15.95
N CYS A 90 -19.03 11.57 16.51
CA CYS A 90 -19.63 10.66 17.49
C CYS A 90 -19.92 9.26 16.90
N PHE A 91 -20.42 9.18 15.66
CA PHE A 91 -20.63 7.89 14.99
C PHE A 91 -19.32 7.17 14.68
N ALA A 92 -18.29 7.91 14.28
CA ALA A 92 -16.96 7.35 14.07
C ALA A 92 -16.37 6.75 15.36
N LEU A 93 -16.55 7.41 16.52
CA LEU A 93 -16.17 6.84 17.81
C LEU A 93 -16.99 5.61 18.18
N ALA A 94 -18.29 5.58 17.86
CA ALA A 94 -19.15 4.41 18.07
C ALA A 94 -18.69 3.17 17.30
N GLY A 95 -18.03 3.36 16.15
CA GLY A 95 -17.43 2.29 15.35
C GLY A 95 -15.96 2.00 15.65
N ALA A 96 -15.35 2.76 16.56
CA ALA A 96 -13.95 2.58 16.90
C ALA A 96 -13.77 1.33 17.75
N HIS A 97 -13.30 0.24 17.13
CA HIS A 97 -12.99 -0.99 17.85
C HIS A 97 -11.61 -0.93 18.53
N VAL A 98 -11.48 -1.73 19.60
CA VAL A 98 -10.29 -1.96 20.43
C VAL A 98 -9.16 -2.68 19.64
N HIS A 99 -9.46 -3.22 18.45
CA HIS A 99 -8.52 -4.01 17.66
C HIS A 99 -7.94 -3.21 16.48
N PHE A 100 -6.60 -3.13 16.45
CA PHE A 100 -5.79 -2.41 15.46
C PHE A 100 -5.84 -2.96 14.02
N TYR A 101 -6.68 -3.95 13.76
CA TYR A 101 -6.61 -4.78 12.56
C TYR A 101 -7.96 -4.79 11.84
N HIS A 102 -7.94 -4.33 10.58
CA HIS A 102 -8.99 -4.55 9.57
C HIS A 102 -10.22 -3.64 9.66
N HIS A 103 -10.08 -2.37 9.27
CA HIS A 103 -11.24 -1.54 8.97
C HIS A 103 -11.17 -0.94 7.56
N HIS A 104 -12.34 -0.93 6.92
CA HIS A 104 -12.59 -0.38 5.59
C HIS A 104 -12.69 1.15 5.61
N THR A 105 -12.88 1.74 6.80
CA THR A 105 -12.78 3.18 7.10
C THR A 105 -12.20 3.34 8.51
N ASP A 106 -10.97 3.85 8.63
CA ASP A 106 -10.41 4.20 9.95
C ASP A 106 -11.21 5.39 10.51
N PRO A 107 -11.74 5.31 11.75
CA PRO A 107 -12.48 6.43 12.35
C PRO A 107 -11.65 7.72 12.40
N ALA A 108 -10.32 7.63 12.40
CA ALA A 108 -9.44 8.80 12.34
C ALA A 108 -9.71 9.72 11.14
N VAL A 109 -10.19 9.18 10.00
CA VAL A 109 -10.52 9.99 8.81
C VAL A 109 -11.70 10.92 9.08
N VAL A 110 -12.77 10.41 9.69
CA VAL A 110 -13.94 11.24 10.01
C VAL A 110 -13.61 12.19 11.16
N LEU A 111 -12.85 11.71 12.14
CA LEU A 111 -12.42 12.51 13.29
C LEU A 111 -11.43 13.63 12.90
N SER A 112 -10.67 13.47 11.81
CA SER A 112 -9.78 14.52 11.32
C SER A 112 -10.50 15.68 10.66
N GLU A 113 -11.80 15.56 10.37
CA GLU A 113 -12.64 16.65 9.85
C GLU A 113 -13.36 17.41 10.96
N ASP A 114 -13.27 16.95 12.22
CA ASP A 114 -13.90 17.60 13.37
C ASP A 114 -12.87 18.45 14.14
N ASP A 115 -13.02 19.77 14.10
CA ASP A 115 -12.05 20.70 14.71
C ASP A 115 -11.90 20.50 16.23
N ALA A 116 -12.99 20.17 16.93
CA ALA A 116 -12.96 19.92 18.37
C ALA A 116 -12.16 18.65 18.70
N TYR A 117 -12.30 17.61 17.88
CA TYR A 117 -11.49 16.40 18.01
C TYR A 117 -10.03 16.63 17.60
N CYS A 118 -9.76 17.41 16.55
CA CYS A 118 -8.40 17.77 16.15
C CYS A 118 -7.65 18.53 17.26
N GLN A 119 -8.32 19.50 17.90
CA GLN A 119 -7.74 20.20 19.06
C GLN A 119 -7.45 19.22 20.21
N PHE A 120 -8.42 18.38 20.56
CA PHE A 120 -8.25 17.35 21.58
C PHE A 120 -7.09 16.40 21.27
N ALA A 121 -6.91 16.00 20.02
CA ALA A 121 -5.84 15.13 19.60
C ALA A 121 -4.45 15.77 19.82
N GLN A 122 -4.30 17.05 19.48
CA GLN A 122 -3.04 17.77 19.71
C GLN A 122 -2.73 17.91 21.21
N GLU A 123 -3.72 18.32 22.01
CA GLU A 123 -3.60 18.45 23.47
C GLU A 123 -3.20 17.12 24.11
N THR A 124 -3.85 16.02 23.70
CA THR A 124 -3.61 14.67 24.18
C THR A 124 -2.21 14.17 23.85
N LEU A 125 -1.75 14.33 22.61
CA LEU A 125 -0.41 13.90 22.20
C LEU A 125 0.68 14.69 22.94
N LEU A 126 0.48 16.00 23.14
CA LEU A 126 1.41 16.82 23.90
C LEU A 126 1.45 16.40 25.38
N ALA A 127 0.30 16.15 25.99
CA ALA A 127 0.21 15.68 27.37
C ALA A 127 0.85 14.29 27.55
N ALA A 128 0.61 13.35 26.63
CA ALA A 128 1.25 12.03 26.64
C ALA A 128 2.78 12.13 26.50
N LYS A 129 3.28 13.01 25.63
CA LYS A 129 4.71 13.27 25.49
C LYS A 129 5.29 13.81 26.80
N ASN A 130 4.64 14.81 27.40
CA ASN A 130 5.11 15.41 28.65
C ASN A 130 5.11 14.41 29.81
N HIS A 131 4.11 13.53 29.88
CA HIS A 131 4.08 12.44 30.85
C HIS A 131 5.29 11.49 30.71
N LEU A 132 5.60 11.08 29.48
CA LEU A 132 6.79 10.25 29.22
C LEU A 132 8.09 11.00 29.52
N ILE A 133 8.19 12.30 29.20
CA ILE A 133 9.35 13.14 29.57
C ILE A 133 9.51 13.18 31.10
N ALA A 134 8.43 13.31 31.86
CA ALA A 134 8.46 13.30 33.32
C ALA A 134 8.96 11.95 33.87
N ILE A 135 8.60 10.83 33.25
CA ILE A 135 9.16 9.50 33.58
C ILE A 135 10.67 9.45 33.28
N HIS A 136 11.08 9.89 32.08
CA HIS A 136 12.49 9.85 31.65
C HIS A 136 13.40 10.80 32.43
N SER A 137 12.87 11.91 32.91
CA SER A 137 13.55 12.88 33.78
C SER A 137 13.45 12.55 35.27
N ALA A 138 12.92 11.38 35.62
CA ALA A 138 12.74 10.88 36.99
C ALA A 138 11.85 11.77 37.90
N GLN A 139 11.01 12.64 37.31
CA GLN A 139 9.96 13.37 38.04
C GLN A 139 8.81 12.43 38.42
N ILE A 140 8.52 11.44 37.57
CA ILE A 140 7.60 10.34 37.84
C ILE A 140 8.41 9.05 37.93
N PRO A 141 8.23 8.22 38.98
CA PRO A 141 8.93 6.95 39.10
C PRO A 141 8.65 6.02 37.91
N TYR A 142 9.71 5.48 37.32
CA TYR A 142 9.57 4.52 36.24
C TYR A 142 9.01 3.18 36.74
N ALA A 143 7.93 2.72 36.13
CA ALA A 143 7.40 1.37 36.26
C ALA A 143 7.27 0.73 34.86
N ALA A 144 7.83 -0.47 34.70
CA ALA A 144 7.82 -1.17 33.42
C ALA A 144 6.38 -1.49 32.98
N ASP A 145 6.04 -1.12 31.74
CA ASP A 145 4.75 -1.36 31.10
C ASP A 145 3.55 -0.79 31.87
N LYS A 146 3.75 0.36 32.53
CA LYS A 146 2.75 1.04 33.37
C LYS A 146 2.56 2.51 33.07
N ALA A 147 3.22 3.06 32.05
CA ALA A 147 3.06 4.47 31.68
C ALA A 147 1.65 4.78 31.12
N PHE A 148 1.01 3.81 30.48
CA PHE A 148 -0.35 3.94 29.93
C PHE A 148 -1.08 2.61 29.99
N THR A 149 -2.38 2.63 30.28
CA THR A 149 -3.23 1.45 30.15
C THR A 149 -3.51 1.13 28.66
N PRO A 150 -4.04 -0.07 28.33
CA PRO A 150 -4.46 -0.38 26.97
C PRO A 150 -5.51 0.58 26.39
N ALA A 151 -6.44 1.06 27.22
CA ALA A 151 -7.46 2.02 26.80
C ALA A 151 -6.85 3.40 26.48
N GLU A 152 -5.98 3.91 27.35
CA GLU A 152 -5.25 5.17 27.08
C GLU A 152 -4.37 5.06 25.83
N ALA A 153 -3.70 3.92 25.64
CA ALA A 153 -2.90 3.68 24.45
C ALA A 153 -3.73 3.74 23.15
N GLN A 154 -5.01 3.32 23.19
CA GLN A 154 -5.92 3.43 22.06
C GLN A 154 -6.33 4.88 21.78
N VAL A 155 -6.65 5.65 22.82
CA VAL A 155 -6.96 7.09 22.69
C VAL A 155 -5.78 7.81 22.06
N ILE A 156 -4.58 7.63 22.61
CA ILE A 156 -3.35 8.29 22.13
C ILE A 156 -3.04 7.85 20.69
N SER A 157 -3.18 6.57 20.36
CA SER A 157 -2.96 6.07 18.99
C SER A 157 -3.98 6.63 17.99
N ARG A 158 -5.25 6.73 18.37
CA ARG A 158 -6.28 7.38 17.53
C ARG A 158 -5.97 8.86 17.31
N CYS A 159 -5.57 9.57 18.36
CA CYS A 159 -5.08 10.96 18.26
C CYS A 159 -3.87 11.07 17.32
N ALA A 160 -2.93 10.12 17.39
CA ALA A 160 -1.76 10.09 16.50
C ALA A 160 -2.15 9.93 15.02
N ARG A 161 -3.15 9.08 14.72
CA ARG A 161 -3.68 8.91 13.35
C ARG A 161 -4.38 10.17 12.85
N VAL A 162 -5.20 10.81 13.70
CA VAL A 162 -5.86 12.10 13.38
C VAL A 162 -4.82 13.19 13.09
N ALA A 163 -3.78 13.31 13.93
CA ALA A 163 -2.72 14.29 13.71
C ALA A 163 -1.94 14.02 12.41
N ALA A 164 -1.63 12.76 12.11
CA ALA A 164 -0.93 12.39 10.87
C ALA A 164 -1.75 12.63 9.59
N LEU A 165 -3.08 12.64 9.68
CA LEU A 165 -3.97 13.04 8.59
C LEU A 165 -3.94 14.56 8.36
N ARG A 166 -3.83 15.36 9.43
CA ARG A 166 -3.70 16.84 9.39
C ARG A 166 -2.24 17.30 9.39
N TYR A 167 -1.36 16.51 8.77
CA TYR A 167 0.10 16.60 8.88
C TYR A 167 0.67 18.03 8.75
N ASN A 168 1.55 18.37 9.69
CA ASN A 168 2.55 19.42 9.59
C ASN A 168 3.89 18.90 10.12
N ASP A 169 4.99 19.60 9.85
CA ASP A 169 6.34 19.12 10.18
C ASP A 169 6.51 18.90 11.72
N ASP A 170 5.87 19.73 12.55
CA ASP A 170 5.85 19.57 14.02
C ASP A 170 5.18 18.27 14.47
N THR A 171 4.18 17.80 13.73
CA THR A 171 3.46 16.55 14.00
C THR A 171 4.36 15.34 13.79
N GLY A 172 5.16 15.33 12.71
CA GLY A 172 6.15 14.27 12.45
C GLY A 172 7.13 14.13 13.61
N LEU A 173 7.71 15.25 14.07
CA LEU A 173 8.64 15.28 15.19
C LEU A 173 8.01 14.85 16.52
N LEU A 174 6.78 15.30 16.80
CA LEU A 174 6.03 14.92 18.00
C LEU A 174 5.80 13.41 18.07
N LEU A 175 5.31 12.81 16.99
CA LEU A 175 5.03 11.37 16.94
C LEU A 175 6.31 10.52 16.98
N SER A 176 7.39 10.97 16.33
CA SER A 176 8.71 10.34 16.43
C SER A 176 9.22 10.34 17.86
N THR A 177 9.08 11.47 18.56
CA THR A 177 9.49 11.59 19.97
C THR A 177 8.66 10.67 20.88
N LEU A 178 7.34 10.62 20.68
CA LEU A 178 6.45 9.70 21.40
C LEU A 178 6.86 8.24 21.22
N LEU A 179 7.11 7.82 19.97
CA LEU A 179 7.55 6.45 19.66
C LEU A 179 8.84 6.10 20.40
N GLN A 180 9.83 6.99 20.37
CA GLN A 180 11.11 6.80 21.05
C GLN A 180 10.91 6.69 22.57
N LEU A 181 10.25 7.68 23.19
CA LEU A 181 10.08 7.70 24.64
C LEU A 181 9.26 6.51 25.16
N THR A 182 8.27 6.03 24.40
CA THR A 182 7.48 4.86 24.82
C THR A 182 8.21 3.52 24.58
N SER A 183 9.16 3.47 23.65
CA SER A 183 9.85 2.24 23.24
C SER A 183 11.14 1.98 24.00
N PHE A 184 11.66 2.96 24.75
CA PHE A 184 12.88 2.85 25.54
C PHE A 184 12.62 3.20 27.00
N ALA A 185 12.98 2.28 27.90
CA ALA A 185 13.05 2.60 29.33
C ALA A 185 14.16 3.63 29.63
N PRO A 186 13.99 4.49 30.65
CA PRO A 186 15.08 5.31 31.14
C PRO A 186 16.27 4.44 31.55
N GLY A 187 17.49 4.91 31.28
CA GLY A 187 18.72 4.15 31.51
C GLY A 187 18.91 2.97 30.54
N THR A 188 19.36 1.82 31.05
CA THR A 188 19.80 0.65 30.26
C THR A 188 18.85 -0.55 30.29
N ALA A 189 17.70 -0.44 30.95
CA ALA A 189 16.77 -1.56 31.16
C ALA A 189 16.18 -2.11 29.85
N LYS A 190 16.02 -3.44 29.76
CA LYS A 190 15.39 -4.14 28.62
C LYS A 190 13.86 -4.18 28.71
N THR A 191 13.26 -3.20 29.38
CA THR A 191 11.82 -3.00 29.53
C THR A 191 11.40 -1.76 28.74
N VAL A 192 10.10 -1.48 28.67
CA VAL A 192 9.55 -0.28 28.01
C VAL A 192 8.53 0.41 28.93
N PRO A 193 8.36 1.74 28.84
CA PRO A 193 7.29 2.45 29.56
C PRO A 193 5.88 1.96 29.26
N SER A 194 5.55 1.66 28.01
CA SER A 194 4.25 1.06 27.64
C SER A 194 4.37 0.23 26.36
N GLN A 195 4.17 -1.08 26.47
CA GLN A 195 4.11 -2.01 25.34
C GLN A 195 2.87 -1.72 24.48
N SER A 196 1.71 -1.53 25.11
CA SER A 196 0.46 -1.24 24.40
C SER A 196 0.57 0.01 23.54
N LEU A 197 1.11 1.11 24.08
CA LEU A 197 1.29 2.34 23.29
C LEU A 197 2.36 2.17 22.20
N SER A 198 3.48 1.50 22.49
CA SER A 198 4.52 1.24 21.47
C SER A 198 3.95 0.49 20.26
N ILE A 199 3.19 -0.58 20.52
CA ILE A 199 2.55 -1.39 19.48
C ILE A 199 1.49 -0.57 18.74
N ALA A 200 0.67 0.19 19.46
CA ALA A 200 -0.38 1.03 18.90
C ALA A 200 0.18 2.14 18.00
N LEU A 201 1.31 2.77 18.36
CA LEU A 201 2.00 3.73 17.52
C LEU A 201 2.61 3.07 16.29
N GLY A 202 3.15 1.85 16.38
CA GLY A 202 3.58 1.08 15.22
C GLY A 202 2.46 0.88 14.20
N HIS A 203 1.24 0.57 14.66
CA HIS A 203 0.05 0.49 13.81
C HIS A 203 -0.40 1.85 13.25
N ALA A 204 -0.33 2.92 14.06
CA ALA A 204 -0.65 4.27 13.60
C ALA A 204 0.30 4.73 12.48
N ILE A 205 1.60 4.49 12.63
CA ILE A 205 2.62 4.79 11.61
C ILE A 205 2.42 3.93 10.37
N GLN A 206 2.01 2.67 10.52
CA GLN A 206 1.66 1.84 9.36
C GLN A 206 0.45 2.40 8.60
N ALA A 207 -0.58 2.88 9.29
CA ALA A 207 -1.81 3.37 8.67
C ALA A 207 -1.60 4.73 7.98
N TYR A 208 -0.96 5.67 8.67
CA TYR A 208 -0.71 7.03 8.19
C TYR A 208 0.76 7.41 8.40
N PRO A 209 1.68 6.81 7.63
CA PRO A 209 3.09 7.08 7.76
C PRO A 209 3.40 8.52 7.37
N LEU A 210 4.34 9.10 8.10
CA LEU A 210 5.00 10.36 7.79
C LEU A 210 6.48 10.09 7.54
N PRO A 211 7.18 10.95 6.78
CA PRO A 211 8.63 10.97 6.67
C PRO A 211 9.38 10.67 7.97
N GLU A 212 9.16 11.51 8.97
CA GLU A 212 9.89 11.53 10.22
C GLU A 212 9.57 10.28 11.05
N THR A 213 8.30 9.85 11.05
CA THR A 213 7.86 8.71 11.85
C THR A 213 8.30 7.38 11.26
N LEU A 214 8.39 7.27 9.93
CA LEU A 214 8.92 6.08 9.28
C LEU A 214 10.42 5.92 9.55
N GLN A 215 11.17 7.02 9.50
CA GLN A 215 12.58 7.04 9.89
C GLN A 215 12.75 6.65 11.36
N ALA A 216 12.00 7.30 12.27
CA ALA A 216 12.05 7.00 13.70
C ALA A 216 11.68 5.53 14.01
N LEU A 217 10.72 4.96 13.27
CA LEU A 217 10.37 3.53 13.39
C LEU A 217 11.53 2.63 12.99
N ALA A 218 12.19 2.90 11.85
CA ALA A 218 13.34 2.13 11.41
C ALA A 218 14.51 2.20 12.41
N GLU A 219 14.82 3.39 12.93
CA GLU A 219 15.86 3.61 13.93
C GLU A 219 15.53 2.93 15.27
N THR A 220 14.27 3.02 15.71
CA THR A 220 13.77 2.33 16.91
C THR A 220 13.96 0.83 16.77
N ILE A 221 13.56 0.22 15.65
CA ILE A 221 13.70 -1.23 15.43
C ILE A 221 15.15 -1.70 15.54
N LEU A 222 16.11 -0.91 15.06
CA LEU A 222 17.53 -1.26 15.11
C LEU A 222 18.08 -1.26 16.54
N THR A 223 17.60 -0.35 17.39
CA THR A 223 18.21 -0.04 18.68
C THR A 223 17.39 -0.50 19.89
N ILE A 224 16.10 -0.80 19.72
CA ILE A 224 15.19 -1.20 20.80
C ILE A 224 15.68 -2.45 21.52
N ARG A 225 15.65 -2.39 22.86
CA ARG A 225 16.17 -3.44 23.74
C ARG A 225 15.14 -4.54 24.05
N HIS A 226 13.85 -4.22 23.94
CA HIS A 226 12.76 -5.13 24.28
C HIS A 226 12.34 -5.98 23.07
N ALA A 227 12.63 -7.29 23.12
CA ALA A 227 12.46 -8.21 21.98
C ALA A 227 11.01 -8.37 21.50
N GLY A 228 10.03 -8.37 22.42
CA GLY A 228 8.61 -8.54 22.08
C GLY A 228 8.07 -7.38 21.23
N VAL A 229 8.17 -6.15 21.77
CA VAL A 229 7.89 -4.90 21.05
C VAL A 229 8.69 -4.80 19.75
N LYS A 230 9.99 -5.12 19.73
CA LYS A 230 10.79 -5.15 18.49
C LYS A 230 10.12 -5.96 17.38
N LYS A 231 9.77 -7.21 17.68
CA LYS A 231 9.12 -8.13 16.73
C LYS A 231 7.77 -7.62 16.25
N LYS A 232 7.04 -6.84 17.06
CA LYS A 232 5.78 -6.20 16.65
C LYS A 232 6.03 -5.03 15.71
N LEU A 233 6.93 -4.11 16.07
CA LEU A 233 7.30 -2.96 15.24
C LEU A 233 7.90 -3.37 13.88
N GLU A 234 8.72 -4.42 13.85
CA GLU A 234 9.27 -4.99 12.61
C GLU A 234 8.19 -5.39 11.60
N ARG A 235 7.03 -5.86 12.08
CA ARG A 235 5.90 -6.23 11.22
C ARG A 235 5.22 -5.02 10.59
N ASN A 236 5.36 -3.84 11.18
CA ASN A 236 4.75 -2.60 10.69
C ASN A 236 5.62 -1.89 9.64
N LEU A 237 6.95 -2.08 9.66
CA LEU A 237 7.87 -1.28 8.84
C LEU A 237 7.63 -1.41 7.32
N LYS A 238 7.56 -2.63 6.79
CA LYS A 238 7.37 -2.83 5.34
C LYS A 238 5.98 -2.35 4.87
N PRO A 239 4.87 -2.64 5.59
CA PRO A 239 3.58 -2.02 5.32
C PRO A 239 3.61 -0.48 5.37
N ALA A 240 4.26 0.13 6.37
CA ALA A 240 4.39 1.58 6.49
C ALA A 240 5.14 2.19 5.30
N GLN A 241 6.22 1.55 4.83
CA GLN A 241 6.94 1.97 3.63
C GLN A 241 6.05 1.98 2.38
N ARG A 242 5.15 0.99 2.24
CA ARG A 242 4.19 0.93 1.13
C ARG A 242 3.11 2.01 1.26
N ALA A 243 2.53 2.17 2.45
CA ALA A 243 1.53 3.19 2.70
C ALA A 243 2.09 4.61 2.48
N LEU A 244 3.38 4.85 2.78
CA LEU A 244 4.02 6.13 2.48
C LEU A 244 4.24 6.31 0.98
N ALA A 245 4.54 5.23 0.26
CA ALA A 245 4.65 5.28 -1.19
C ALA A 245 3.35 5.73 -1.86
N GLU A 246 2.20 5.40 -1.27
CA GLU A 246 0.89 5.87 -1.71
C GLU A 246 0.59 7.34 -1.32
N ARG A 247 1.57 8.09 -0.78
CA ARG A 247 1.47 9.53 -0.43
C ARG A 247 2.66 10.32 -1.00
N PRO A 248 2.79 10.41 -2.33
CA PRO A 248 4.00 10.90 -3.00
C PRO A 248 4.38 12.34 -2.62
N GLU A 249 3.40 13.21 -2.35
CA GLU A 249 3.65 14.56 -1.83
C GLU A 249 4.37 14.58 -0.48
N LEU A 250 4.09 13.62 0.40
CA LEU A 250 4.79 13.47 1.67
C LEU A 250 6.13 12.75 1.49
N ALA A 251 6.16 11.71 0.67
CA ALA A 251 7.38 10.95 0.42
C ALA A 251 8.50 11.81 -0.20
N LEU A 252 8.16 12.78 -1.04
CA LEU A 252 9.14 13.68 -1.65
C LEU A 252 9.81 14.62 -0.64
N LYS A 253 9.11 15.03 0.42
CA LYS A 253 9.73 15.79 1.52
C LYS A 253 10.93 15.06 2.12
N MET A 254 10.88 13.71 2.18
CA MET A 254 11.98 12.90 2.70
C MET A 254 13.25 13.00 1.86
N SER A 255 13.14 13.24 0.56
CA SER A 255 14.27 13.07 -0.36
C SER A 255 15.44 14.03 -0.05
N THR A 256 15.13 15.17 0.57
CA THR A 256 16.10 16.18 1.03
C THR A 256 16.88 15.73 2.26
N GLN A 257 16.24 14.93 3.13
CA GLN A 257 16.78 14.45 4.40
C GLN A 257 17.40 13.06 4.31
N LEU A 258 16.99 12.25 3.31
CA LEU A 258 17.51 10.91 3.10
C LEU A 258 18.95 10.93 2.59
N MET A 259 19.78 10.06 3.15
CA MET A 259 21.10 9.81 2.58
C MET A 259 20.98 9.07 1.23
N PRO A 260 21.80 9.42 0.23
CA PRO A 260 21.78 8.75 -1.07
C PRO A 260 22.19 7.29 -0.95
N GLY A 261 21.44 6.38 -1.59
CA GLY A 261 21.76 4.96 -1.62
C GLY A 261 20.63 4.11 -2.18
N LYS A 262 20.91 2.82 -2.41
CA LYS A 262 19.97 1.90 -3.07
C LYS A 262 18.61 1.81 -2.37
N LYS A 263 18.58 1.87 -1.02
CA LYS A 263 17.34 1.80 -0.24
C LYS A 263 16.49 3.06 -0.39
N SER A 264 17.09 4.25 -0.30
CA SER A 264 16.37 5.52 -0.46
C SER A 264 15.91 5.70 -1.92
N THR A 265 16.73 5.33 -2.90
CA THR A 265 16.31 5.31 -4.31
C THR A 265 15.11 4.40 -4.56
N MET A 266 15.10 3.18 -4.00
CA MET A 266 14.00 2.24 -4.18
C MET A 266 12.73 2.70 -3.44
N LEU A 267 12.86 3.28 -2.25
CA LEU A 267 11.74 3.90 -1.55
C LEU A 267 11.10 4.99 -2.42
N LEU A 268 11.90 5.97 -2.86
CA LEU A 268 11.41 7.08 -3.69
C LEU A 268 10.85 6.61 -5.04
N ALA A 269 11.46 5.61 -5.67
CA ALA A 269 10.95 5.02 -6.91
C ALA A 269 9.57 4.37 -6.72
N ASN A 270 9.37 3.61 -5.63
CA ASN A 270 8.07 3.03 -5.30
C ASN A 270 7.02 4.12 -5.03
N CYS A 271 7.41 5.24 -4.41
CA CYS A 271 6.52 6.38 -4.17
C CYS A 271 6.07 7.02 -5.49
N LEU A 272 7.02 7.25 -6.40
CA LEU A 272 6.72 7.80 -7.71
C LEU A 272 5.85 6.84 -8.56
N GLU A 273 6.10 5.53 -8.47
CA GLU A 273 5.31 4.51 -9.20
C GLU A 273 3.86 4.45 -8.69
N ALA A 274 3.62 4.55 -7.38
CA ALA A 274 2.25 4.67 -6.85
C ALA A 274 1.52 5.92 -7.38
N GLY A 275 2.28 6.98 -7.71
CA GLY A 275 1.79 8.19 -8.35
C GLY A 275 1.08 7.97 -9.69
N TYR A 276 1.31 6.85 -10.39
CA TYR A 276 0.56 6.50 -11.61
C TYR A 276 -0.94 6.36 -11.34
N VAL A 277 -1.28 5.61 -10.28
CA VAL A 277 -2.66 5.30 -9.91
C VAL A 277 -3.32 6.49 -9.21
N LEU A 278 -2.54 7.24 -8.42
CA LEU A 278 -3.00 8.42 -7.70
C LEU A 278 -3.12 9.66 -8.59
N GLY A 279 -2.55 9.63 -9.80
CA GLY A 279 -2.54 10.77 -10.71
C GLY A 279 -1.70 11.95 -10.22
N SER A 280 -0.65 11.67 -9.44
CA SER A 280 0.13 12.68 -8.73
C SER A 280 0.82 13.67 -9.67
N ARG A 281 0.83 14.94 -9.26
CA ARG A 281 1.43 16.06 -9.99
C ARG A 281 2.19 16.94 -9.01
N PHE A 282 3.29 17.50 -9.48
CA PHE A 282 4.16 18.38 -8.70
C PHE A 282 4.25 19.72 -9.42
N ALA A 283 4.16 20.84 -8.69
CA ALA A 283 4.57 22.10 -9.27
C ALA A 283 6.07 22.01 -9.64
N TRP A 284 6.46 22.55 -10.79
CA TRP A 284 7.86 22.49 -11.24
C TRP A 284 8.89 22.93 -10.17
N PRO A 285 8.70 24.04 -9.43
CA PRO A 285 9.65 24.44 -8.37
C PRO A 285 9.79 23.37 -7.26
N VAL A 286 8.67 22.77 -6.86
CA VAL A 286 8.62 21.73 -5.83
C VAL A 286 9.33 20.46 -6.30
N TRP A 287 9.10 20.04 -7.55
CA TRP A 287 9.81 18.90 -8.14
C TRP A 287 11.32 19.15 -8.23
N CYS A 288 11.73 20.38 -8.57
CA CYS A 288 13.14 20.77 -8.59
C CYS A 288 13.77 20.65 -7.20
N GLU A 289 13.17 21.29 -6.19
CA GLU A 289 13.66 21.30 -4.81
C GLU A 289 13.65 19.90 -4.17
N GLN A 290 12.52 19.21 -4.24
CA GLN A 290 12.26 17.96 -3.52
C GLN A 290 12.62 16.71 -4.30
N LEU A 291 13.18 16.80 -5.50
CA LEU A 291 13.64 15.60 -6.21
C LEU A 291 14.87 15.86 -7.06
N LEU A 292 14.83 16.80 -8.00
CA LEU A 292 15.96 17.01 -8.92
C LEU A 292 17.23 17.46 -8.19
N ASN A 293 17.08 18.35 -7.22
CA ASN A 293 18.18 18.97 -6.48
C ASN A 293 18.37 18.36 -5.09
N SER A 294 17.64 17.29 -4.75
CA SER A 294 17.75 16.66 -3.45
C SER A 294 18.85 15.58 -3.39
N ASN A 295 19.41 15.39 -2.20
CA ASN A 295 20.53 14.46 -1.99
C ASN A 295 20.20 13.02 -2.42
N ALA A 296 19.05 12.48 -2.03
CA ALA A 296 18.65 11.12 -2.40
C ALA A 296 17.89 11.02 -3.72
N GLY A 297 17.24 12.11 -4.16
CA GLY A 297 16.34 12.12 -5.32
C GLY A 297 16.99 12.45 -6.65
N SER A 298 18.13 13.16 -6.66
CA SER A 298 18.67 13.74 -7.90
C SER A 298 18.96 12.68 -8.98
N LYS A 299 19.62 11.58 -8.60
CA LYS A 299 19.95 10.50 -9.54
C LYS A 299 18.71 9.75 -10.04
N LEU A 300 17.70 9.62 -9.17
CA LEU A 300 16.41 9.05 -9.52
C LEU A 300 15.71 9.92 -10.57
N ALA A 301 15.63 11.24 -10.36
CA ALA A 301 15.03 12.17 -11.31
C ALA A 301 15.68 12.12 -12.70
N GLN A 302 17.02 12.09 -12.76
CA GLN A 302 17.79 12.10 -14.01
C GLN A 302 17.65 10.81 -14.83
N ASN A 303 17.36 9.68 -14.18
CA ASN A 303 17.22 8.38 -14.85
C ASN A 303 15.77 8.04 -15.23
N LEU A 304 14.83 8.96 -14.99
CA LEU A 304 13.42 8.82 -15.30
C LEU A 304 12.98 9.78 -16.40
N ILE A 305 11.95 9.37 -17.13
CA ILE A 305 11.23 10.19 -18.10
C ILE A 305 10.07 10.87 -17.36
N TRP A 306 9.91 12.17 -17.61
CA TRP A 306 8.92 13.03 -17.00
C TRP A 306 7.99 13.60 -18.07
N GLN A 307 6.81 14.05 -17.64
CA GLN A 307 5.89 14.79 -18.49
C GLN A 307 5.57 16.13 -17.84
N ALA A 308 5.76 17.20 -18.61
CA ALA A 308 5.33 18.53 -18.26
C ALA A 308 3.90 18.76 -18.77
N LEU A 309 3.06 19.30 -17.91
CA LEU A 309 1.68 19.70 -18.16
C LEU A 309 1.63 21.23 -18.06
N PRO A 310 1.77 21.97 -19.18
CA PRO A 310 1.67 23.42 -19.16
C PRO A 310 0.21 23.85 -18.89
N PRO A 311 -0.02 25.05 -18.34
CA PRO A 311 -1.38 25.60 -18.17
C PRO A 311 -2.10 25.78 -19.52
N GLU A 312 -1.34 26.13 -20.56
CA GLU A 312 -1.80 26.28 -21.93
C GLU A 312 -0.90 25.48 -22.88
N GLY A 313 -1.51 24.81 -23.86
CA GLY A 313 -0.80 23.99 -24.85
C GLY A 313 -0.79 22.50 -24.53
N GLN A 314 -0.03 21.74 -25.31
CA GLN A 314 0.02 20.29 -25.22
C GLN A 314 1.07 19.81 -24.20
N PRO A 315 0.79 18.74 -23.45
CA PRO A 315 1.81 18.06 -22.64
C PRO A 315 3.01 17.64 -23.48
N PHE A 316 4.21 17.72 -22.90
CA PHE A 316 5.43 17.24 -23.54
C PHE A 316 6.27 16.40 -22.57
N THR A 317 7.06 15.48 -23.12
CA THR A 317 7.88 14.56 -22.33
C THR A 317 9.33 14.99 -22.35
N PHE A 318 10.06 14.72 -21.25
CA PHE A 318 11.44 15.13 -21.13
C PHE A 318 12.25 14.23 -20.19
N MET A 319 13.55 14.24 -20.38
CA MET A 319 14.54 13.83 -19.38
C MET A 319 15.43 15.02 -19.03
N VAL A 320 16.10 14.95 -17.89
CA VAL A 320 17.01 16.00 -17.41
C VAL A 320 18.38 15.41 -17.11
N ASP A 321 19.43 16.06 -17.59
CA ASP A 321 20.82 15.74 -17.26
C ASP A 321 21.65 17.02 -17.08
N LYS A 322 22.99 16.89 -17.04
CA LYS A 322 23.91 18.02 -16.89
C LYS A 322 23.84 19.05 -18.02
N LYS A 323 23.26 18.70 -19.19
CA LYS A 323 23.09 19.58 -20.35
C LYS A 323 21.72 20.29 -20.34
N GLY A 324 20.87 19.98 -19.36
CA GLY A 324 19.53 20.53 -19.20
C GLY A 324 18.43 19.54 -19.62
N TYR A 325 17.26 20.11 -19.93
CA TYR A 325 16.07 19.37 -20.33
C TYR A 325 16.16 18.97 -21.80
N HIS A 326 15.71 17.76 -22.13
CA HIS A 326 15.72 17.26 -23.50
C HIS A 326 14.57 16.29 -23.79
N ASP A 327 14.13 16.26 -25.04
CA ASP A 327 13.05 15.39 -25.51
C ASP A 327 13.53 13.96 -25.85
N ALA A 328 12.63 13.15 -26.41
CA ALA A 328 12.89 11.77 -26.81
C ALA A 328 13.96 11.66 -27.91
N GLN A 329 14.08 12.67 -28.77
CA GLN A 329 15.09 12.76 -29.83
C GLN A 329 16.43 13.33 -29.32
N GLY A 330 16.46 13.81 -28.08
CA GLY A 330 17.62 14.44 -27.47
C GLY A 330 17.81 15.91 -27.82
N GLN A 331 16.80 16.56 -28.39
CA GLN A 331 16.83 17.99 -28.64
C GLN A 331 16.66 18.72 -27.31
N LYS A 332 17.37 19.85 -27.16
CA LYS A 332 17.32 20.65 -25.95
C LYS A 332 15.95 21.34 -25.84
N LEU A 333 15.33 21.23 -24.68
CA LEU A 333 14.09 21.90 -24.34
C LEU A 333 14.37 23.11 -23.42
N SER A 334 13.44 24.06 -23.43
CA SER A 334 13.40 25.10 -22.40
C SER A 334 12.99 24.49 -21.06
N GLU A 335 13.33 25.15 -19.97
CA GLU A 335 12.90 24.72 -18.64
C GLU A 335 11.37 24.69 -18.58
N PRO A 336 10.74 23.63 -18.00
CA PRO A 336 9.29 23.54 -17.89
C PRO A 336 8.75 24.42 -16.75
N ALA A 337 9.19 25.68 -16.70
CA ALA A 337 8.77 26.66 -15.72
C ALA A 337 7.26 26.92 -15.81
N GLY A 338 6.58 26.92 -14.66
CA GLY A 338 5.13 27.07 -14.59
C GLY A 338 4.32 25.82 -14.94
N CYS A 339 4.95 24.73 -15.39
CA CYS A 339 4.26 23.46 -15.64
C CYS A 339 4.01 22.68 -14.36
N ALA A 340 2.96 21.86 -14.36
CA ALA A 340 2.86 20.73 -13.45
C ALA A 340 3.66 19.54 -14.03
N ILE A 341 4.48 18.90 -13.21
CA ILE A 341 5.33 17.78 -13.58
C ILE A 341 4.71 16.49 -13.04
N ARG A 342 4.64 15.45 -13.87
CA ARG A 342 4.27 14.10 -13.44
C ARG A 342 5.22 13.06 -14.00
N LEU A 343 5.25 11.90 -13.36
CA LEU A 343 5.98 10.74 -13.88
C LEU A 343 5.38 10.32 -15.23
N TRP A 344 6.22 10.12 -16.24
CA TRP A 344 5.76 9.70 -17.56
C TRP A 344 5.23 8.26 -17.54
N HIS A 345 4.08 8.04 -18.18
CA HIS A 345 3.49 6.71 -18.41
C HIS A 345 3.34 6.48 -19.93
N PRO A 346 3.80 5.33 -20.47
CA PRO A 346 3.79 5.09 -21.91
C PRO A 346 2.39 5.04 -22.54
N LEU A 347 1.36 4.67 -21.79
CA LEU A 347 -0.02 4.52 -22.29
C LEU A 347 -0.55 5.74 -23.05
N TYR A 348 -0.18 6.96 -22.65
CA TYR A 348 -0.68 8.20 -23.25
C TYR A 348 0.21 8.76 -24.37
N THR A 349 1.30 8.09 -24.70
CA THR A 349 2.32 8.58 -25.64
C THR A 349 2.23 7.81 -26.95
N ALA A 350 2.40 8.47 -28.10
CA ALA A 350 2.37 7.79 -29.40
C ALA A 350 3.44 6.70 -29.52
N ALA A 351 3.21 5.69 -30.37
CA ALA A 351 4.12 4.54 -30.51
C ALA A 351 5.53 4.95 -30.94
N GLU A 352 5.61 5.94 -31.82
CA GLU A 352 6.84 6.50 -32.38
C GLU A 352 7.66 7.18 -31.28
N GLU A 353 7.03 8.02 -30.45
CA GLU A 353 7.70 8.70 -29.35
C GLU A 353 8.15 7.72 -28.26
N ARG A 354 7.33 6.69 -27.94
CA ARG A 354 7.75 5.59 -27.04
C ARG A 354 9.00 4.89 -27.57
N LYS A 355 9.04 4.58 -28.87
CA LYS A 355 10.18 3.94 -29.52
C LYS A 355 11.43 4.82 -29.44
N CYS A 356 11.31 6.13 -29.65
CA CYS A 356 12.42 7.07 -29.47
C CYS A 356 12.97 7.04 -28.04
N TRP A 357 12.09 7.06 -27.02
CA TRP A 357 12.52 6.94 -25.63
C TRP A 357 13.23 5.62 -25.33
N GLN A 358 12.67 4.49 -25.79
CA GLN A 358 13.28 3.17 -25.63
C GLN A 358 14.69 3.10 -26.24
N GLN A 359 14.81 3.58 -27.49
CA GLN A 359 16.08 3.65 -28.20
C GLN A 359 17.09 4.53 -27.45
N ARG A 360 16.67 5.70 -26.95
CA ARG A 360 17.54 6.60 -26.19
C ARG A 360 18.04 5.94 -24.90
N ILE A 361 17.13 5.36 -24.11
CA ILE A 361 17.46 4.64 -22.86
C ILE A 361 18.48 3.53 -23.13
N GLN A 362 18.28 2.77 -24.22
CA GLN A 362 19.19 1.68 -24.62
C GLN A 362 20.56 2.21 -25.08
N MET A 363 20.58 3.19 -25.98
CA MET A 363 21.82 3.78 -26.51
C MET A 363 22.67 4.43 -25.41
N GLN A 364 22.02 5.10 -24.45
CA GLN A 364 22.69 5.76 -23.32
C GLN A 364 22.95 4.83 -22.13
N LYS A 365 22.53 3.56 -22.22
CA LYS A 365 22.65 2.55 -21.15
C LYS A 365 22.08 3.04 -19.81
N ILE A 366 20.95 3.74 -19.87
CA ILE A 366 20.30 4.28 -18.67
C ILE A 366 19.56 3.14 -17.96
N THR A 367 19.98 2.83 -16.74
CA THR A 367 19.21 1.95 -15.86
C THR A 367 18.07 2.73 -15.22
N GLN A 368 16.84 2.46 -15.66
CA GLN A 368 15.66 3.07 -15.05
C GLN A 368 15.37 2.42 -13.70
N PRO A 369 15.20 3.21 -12.62
CA PRO A 369 14.93 2.69 -11.27
C PRO A 369 13.50 2.15 -11.10
N LEU A 370 12.59 2.54 -12.00
CA LEU A 370 11.29 1.91 -12.20
C LEU A 370 11.08 1.70 -13.71
N ARG A 371 10.33 0.67 -14.10
CA ARG A 371 10.16 0.33 -15.51
C ARG A 371 9.19 1.32 -16.17
N GLN A 372 9.72 2.21 -17.03
CA GLN A 372 8.93 3.20 -17.77
C GLN A 372 8.94 2.93 -19.27
N ALA A 373 10.11 3.06 -19.93
CA ALA A 373 10.20 3.02 -21.39
C ALA A 373 9.74 1.67 -21.94
N PHE A 374 9.99 0.60 -21.20
CA PHE A 374 9.63 -0.78 -21.54
C PHE A 374 8.49 -1.31 -20.66
N ARG A 375 7.66 -0.42 -20.10
CA ARG A 375 6.51 -0.80 -19.29
C ARG A 375 5.42 -1.38 -20.19
N GLU A 376 4.84 -2.48 -19.74
CA GLU A 376 3.76 -3.20 -20.41
C GLU A 376 2.51 -2.31 -20.51
N ILE A 377 1.94 -2.25 -21.72
CA ILE A 377 0.74 -1.51 -22.08
C ILE A 377 -0.12 -2.34 -23.04
N GLY A 378 -1.41 -2.02 -23.16
CA GLY A 378 -2.28 -2.63 -24.17
C GLY A 378 -3.02 -3.89 -23.74
N TYR A 379 -3.25 -4.07 -22.43
CA TYR A 379 -4.23 -5.04 -21.93
C TYR A 379 -5.61 -4.73 -22.50
N THR A 380 -6.38 -5.75 -22.89
CA THR A 380 -7.76 -5.54 -23.33
C THR A 380 -8.69 -5.43 -22.12
N LEU A 381 -9.83 -4.75 -22.26
CA LEU A 381 -10.79 -4.54 -21.16
C LEU A 381 -11.44 -5.83 -20.60
N ASN A 382 -11.06 -7.01 -21.10
CA ASN A 382 -11.68 -8.27 -20.72
C ASN A 382 -10.92 -8.96 -19.57
N SER A 383 -11.55 -9.09 -18.40
CA SER A 383 -11.03 -9.85 -17.26
C SER A 383 -10.79 -11.33 -17.55
N ALA A 384 -11.40 -11.88 -18.61
CA ALA A 384 -11.22 -13.28 -19.00
C ALA A 384 -9.75 -13.61 -19.36
N GLU A 385 -8.91 -12.61 -19.68
CA GLU A 385 -7.49 -12.82 -19.97
C GLU A 385 -6.70 -13.42 -18.78
N PHE A 386 -7.21 -13.26 -17.56
CA PHE A 386 -6.56 -13.64 -16.31
C PHE A 386 -7.31 -14.74 -15.52
N ALA A 387 -8.47 -15.18 -16.01
CA ALA A 387 -9.23 -16.28 -15.44
C ALA A 387 -8.83 -17.63 -16.06
N GLY A 388 -8.95 -18.71 -15.29
CA GLY A 388 -8.75 -20.08 -15.76
C GLY A 388 -7.29 -20.56 -15.74
N TYR A 389 -6.39 -19.87 -15.03
CA TYR A 389 -5.03 -20.35 -14.81
C TYR A 389 -4.93 -21.14 -13.52
N TRP A 390 -4.36 -22.33 -13.55
CA TRP A 390 -3.99 -23.01 -12.31
C TRP A 390 -2.76 -22.34 -11.73
N LEU A 391 -2.80 -21.93 -10.47
CA LEU A 391 -1.74 -21.23 -9.75
C LEU A 391 -1.18 -22.12 -8.64
N SER A 392 0.14 -22.18 -8.43
CA SER A 392 0.68 -22.84 -7.23
C SER A 392 0.52 -21.92 -6.02
N LEU A 393 -0.04 -22.45 -4.93
CA LEU A 393 -0.52 -21.61 -3.83
C LEU A 393 0.57 -21.07 -2.92
N SER A 394 1.62 -21.84 -2.63
CA SER A 394 2.72 -21.41 -1.77
C SER A 394 3.45 -20.15 -2.31
N PRO A 395 3.98 -20.18 -3.54
CA PRO A 395 4.62 -19.05 -4.22
C PRO A 395 3.61 -17.93 -4.55
N PHE A 396 2.36 -18.26 -4.93
CA PHE A 396 1.32 -17.26 -5.16
C PHE A 396 1.02 -16.47 -3.90
N THR A 397 0.77 -17.12 -2.76
CA THR A 397 0.49 -16.41 -1.50
C THR A 397 1.72 -15.64 -0.99
N ALA A 398 2.94 -16.16 -1.20
CA ALA A 398 4.17 -15.46 -0.86
C ALA A 398 4.37 -14.20 -1.71
N LEU A 399 4.22 -14.31 -3.03
CA LEU A 399 4.35 -13.20 -3.97
C LEU A 399 3.22 -12.18 -3.78
N ALA A 400 1.97 -12.61 -3.67
CA ALA A 400 0.82 -11.75 -3.39
C ALA A 400 1.10 -10.84 -2.19
N ARG A 401 1.55 -11.41 -1.07
CA ARG A 401 1.93 -10.62 0.12
C ARG A 401 3.13 -9.70 -0.12
N LYS A 402 4.12 -10.15 -0.90
CA LYS A 402 5.29 -9.35 -1.33
C LYS A 402 4.89 -8.19 -2.24
N GLU A 403 3.81 -8.31 -2.99
CA GLU A 403 3.28 -7.27 -3.87
C GLU A 403 2.14 -6.46 -3.23
N GLY A 404 1.83 -6.69 -1.96
CA GLY A 404 0.87 -5.87 -1.20
C GLY A 404 -0.57 -6.34 -1.27
N TRP A 405 -0.81 -7.56 -1.75
CA TRP A 405 -2.11 -8.21 -1.68
C TRP A 405 -2.31 -8.88 -0.31
N HIS A 406 -3.53 -8.77 0.20
CA HIS A 406 -4.01 -9.43 1.40
C HIS A 406 -4.82 -10.68 1.02
N LEU A 407 -4.69 -11.76 1.79
CA LEU A 407 -5.48 -12.97 1.59
C LEU A 407 -6.84 -12.78 2.28
N ASP A 408 -7.91 -13.10 1.56
CA ASP A 408 -9.31 -12.95 1.99
C ASP A 408 -10.09 -14.18 1.50
N TYR A 409 -9.93 -15.31 2.21
CA TYR A 409 -10.49 -16.61 1.85
C TYR A 409 -10.17 -17.01 0.40
N GLU A 410 -11.18 -17.03 -0.48
CA GLU A 410 -11.05 -17.40 -1.90
C GLU A 410 -10.63 -16.22 -2.79
N ARG A 411 -10.11 -15.14 -2.19
CA ARG A 411 -9.73 -13.92 -2.89
C ARG A 411 -8.42 -13.36 -2.34
N ILE A 412 -7.74 -12.60 -3.18
CA ILE A 412 -6.74 -11.64 -2.72
C ILE A 412 -7.24 -10.22 -2.95
N VAL A 413 -6.92 -9.32 -2.02
CA VAL A 413 -7.38 -7.93 -2.01
C VAL A 413 -6.19 -6.98 -2.03
N ARG A 414 -6.19 -6.00 -2.92
CA ARG A 414 -5.21 -4.90 -2.92
C ARG A 414 -5.89 -3.59 -3.28
N ARG A 415 -5.40 -2.49 -2.71
CA ARG A 415 -5.84 -1.14 -3.07
C ARG A 415 -4.93 -0.56 -4.16
N PHE A 416 -5.57 0.18 -5.05
CA PHE A 416 -4.95 1.00 -6.09
C PHE A 416 -5.59 2.39 -5.95
N GLY A 417 -5.01 3.25 -5.11
CA GLY A 417 -5.61 4.53 -4.76
C GLY A 417 -7.01 4.35 -4.12
N PRO A 418 -8.07 4.96 -4.66
CA PRO A 418 -9.43 4.82 -4.12
C PRO A 418 -10.07 3.46 -4.47
N TRP A 419 -9.45 2.65 -5.34
CA TRP A 419 -10.03 1.43 -5.86
C TRP A 419 -9.59 0.21 -5.06
N ARG A 420 -10.54 -0.57 -4.55
CA ARG A 420 -10.28 -1.89 -3.95
C ARG A 420 -10.45 -2.95 -5.02
N VAL A 421 -9.39 -3.69 -5.30
CA VAL A 421 -9.38 -4.76 -6.29
C VAL A 421 -9.35 -6.10 -5.59
N GLN A 422 -10.23 -6.98 -6.02
CA GLN A 422 -10.32 -8.38 -5.63
C GLN A 422 -9.99 -9.27 -6.81
N PHE A 423 -9.11 -10.25 -6.60
CA PHE A 423 -8.80 -11.29 -7.58
C PHE A 423 -9.13 -12.66 -6.98
N ALA A 424 -10.07 -13.36 -7.62
CA ALA A 424 -10.57 -14.64 -7.11
C ALA A 424 -9.62 -15.79 -7.42
N VAL A 425 -9.55 -16.75 -6.49
CA VAL A 425 -8.89 -18.04 -6.67
C VAL A 425 -9.82 -19.10 -6.11
N ALA A 426 -10.15 -20.12 -6.90
CA ALA A 426 -11.09 -21.19 -6.54
C ALA A 426 -10.50 -22.19 -5.52
N THR A 427 -10.04 -21.69 -4.38
CA THR A 427 -9.56 -22.43 -3.21
C THR A 427 -9.34 -21.47 -2.05
N ASN A 428 -9.34 -21.98 -0.82
CA ASN A 428 -9.08 -21.20 0.37
C ASN A 428 -7.59 -20.79 0.46
N LEU A 429 -7.35 -19.48 0.54
CA LEU A 429 -6.02 -18.91 0.73
C LEU A 429 -5.76 -18.62 2.20
N TYR A 430 -4.65 -19.15 2.70
CA TYR A 430 -4.13 -18.88 4.03
C TYR A 430 -2.60 -18.84 4.01
N PRO A 431 -1.95 -18.22 5.00
CA PRO A 431 -0.50 -18.21 5.08
C PRO A 431 0.07 -19.64 5.11
N GLY A 432 0.88 -19.99 4.10
CA GLY A 432 1.44 -21.34 3.96
C GLY A 432 0.55 -22.33 3.21
N ALA A 433 -0.47 -21.86 2.49
CA ALA A 433 -1.25 -22.70 1.59
C ALA A 433 -0.36 -23.44 0.58
N ILE A 434 -0.63 -24.72 0.36
CA ILE A 434 0.09 -25.61 -0.57
C ILE A 434 -0.89 -26.18 -1.62
N GLY A 435 -0.36 -26.67 -2.74
CA GLY A 435 -1.17 -27.21 -3.83
C GLY A 435 -1.50 -26.15 -4.87
N SER A 436 -2.70 -26.21 -5.46
CA SER A 436 -3.11 -25.28 -6.52
C SER A 436 -4.53 -24.75 -6.38
N GLY A 437 -4.76 -23.58 -6.96
CA GLY A 437 -6.09 -23.00 -7.16
C GLY A 437 -6.26 -22.46 -8.57
N LEU A 438 -7.50 -22.43 -9.06
CA LEU A 438 -7.82 -21.86 -10.36
C LEU A 438 -8.05 -20.34 -10.22
N SER A 439 -7.38 -19.53 -11.02
CA SER A 439 -7.65 -18.09 -11.06
C SER A 439 -9.04 -17.80 -11.61
N GLY A 440 -9.70 -16.81 -11.03
CA GLY A 440 -11.07 -16.44 -11.35
C GLY A 440 -11.21 -14.98 -11.75
N GLU A 441 -12.37 -14.42 -11.42
CA GLU A 441 -12.76 -13.07 -11.82
C GLU A 441 -12.00 -11.98 -11.06
N ILE A 442 -11.89 -10.83 -11.72
CA ILE A 442 -11.40 -9.58 -11.16
C ILE A 442 -12.61 -8.71 -10.85
N THR A 443 -12.72 -8.26 -9.60
CA THR A 443 -13.82 -7.40 -9.13
C THR A 443 -13.23 -6.13 -8.53
N VAL A 444 -13.82 -4.98 -8.85
CA VAL A 444 -13.33 -3.68 -8.40
C VAL A 444 -14.42 -2.94 -7.67
N TYR A 445 -14.05 -2.32 -6.56
CA TYR A 445 -14.95 -1.51 -5.75
C TYR A 445 -14.39 -0.10 -5.61
N SER A 446 -15.27 0.89 -5.62
CA SER A 446 -14.93 2.27 -5.27
C SER A 446 -14.65 2.41 -3.76
N GLU A 447 -14.21 3.60 -3.36
CA GLU A 447 -14.04 3.96 -1.95
C GLU A 447 -15.36 3.89 -1.16
N ALA A 448 -16.50 4.14 -1.82
CA ALA A 448 -17.84 3.99 -1.24
C ALA A 448 -18.31 2.52 -1.18
N SER A 449 -17.43 1.57 -1.47
CA SER A 449 -17.72 0.13 -1.54
C SER A 449 -18.84 -0.23 -2.53
N SER A 450 -19.02 0.59 -3.56
CA SER A 450 -19.87 0.25 -4.71
C SER A 450 -19.07 -0.56 -5.73
N SER A 451 -19.69 -1.56 -6.35
CA SER A 451 -19.06 -2.32 -7.44
C SER A 451 -18.87 -1.43 -8.66
N VAL A 452 -17.73 -1.56 -9.33
CA VAL A 452 -17.28 -0.73 -10.45
C VAL A 452 -16.85 -1.65 -11.58
N THR A 453 -17.28 -1.34 -12.81
CA THR A 453 -16.89 -2.09 -14.01
C THR A 453 -15.50 -1.67 -14.48
N LEU A 454 -14.72 -2.60 -15.04
CA LEU A 454 -13.33 -2.35 -15.45
C LEU A 454 -13.19 -1.25 -16.52
N ASP A 455 -14.19 -1.09 -17.38
CA ASP A 455 -14.25 -0.08 -18.43
C ASP A 455 -14.45 1.35 -17.91
N SER A 456 -14.97 1.51 -16.70
CA SER A 456 -15.18 2.81 -16.06
C SER A 456 -13.94 3.33 -15.32
N LEU A 457 -12.89 2.50 -15.20
CA LEU A 457 -11.66 2.88 -14.53
C LEU A 457 -10.82 3.84 -15.39
N PRO A 458 -10.07 4.78 -14.77
CA PRO A 458 -9.08 5.55 -15.51
C PRO A 458 -8.09 4.62 -16.24
N PRO A 459 -7.72 4.88 -17.51
CA PRO A 459 -6.94 3.94 -18.32
C PRO A 459 -5.60 3.51 -17.69
N VAL A 460 -4.89 4.42 -17.02
CA VAL A 460 -3.65 4.08 -16.31
C VAL A 460 -3.95 3.18 -15.10
N VAL A 461 -4.98 3.48 -14.32
CA VAL A 461 -5.37 2.64 -13.18
C VAL A 461 -5.69 1.22 -13.65
N PHE A 462 -6.49 1.09 -14.71
CA PHE A 462 -6.77 -0.20 -15.34
C PHE A 462 -5.49 -0.94 -15.73
N SER A 463 -4.59 -0.27 -16.48
CA SER A 463 -3.32 -0.85 -16.92
C SER A 463 -2.45 -1.32 -15.75
N GLU A 464 -2.40 -0.55 -14.66
CA GLU A 464 -1.61 -0.85 -13.47
C GLU A 464 -2.19 -2.02 -12.65
N ILE A 465 -3.52 -2.14 -12.59
CA ILE A 465 -4.19 -3.29 -11.98
C ILE A 465 -3.88 -4.56 -12.78
N MET A 466 -4.06 -4.51 -14.10
CA MET A 466 -3.80 -5.66 -14.98
C MET A 466 -2.34 -6.09 -14.88
N ARG A 467 -1.39 -5.14 -14.89
CA ARG A 467 0.04 -5.42 -14.70
C ARG A 467 0.36 -6.09 -13.35
N ALA A 468 -0.32 -5.68 -12.28
CA ALA A 468 -0.11 -6.27 -10.96
C ALA A 468 -0.65 -7.71 -10.87
N ILE A 469 -1.75 -8.02 -11.56
CA ILE A 469 -2.33 -9.37 -11.64
C ILE A 469 -1.52 -10.25 -12.60
N ASP A 470 -1.13 -9.68 -13.75
CA ASP A 470 -0.25 -10.30 -14.72
C ASP A 470 1.02 -10.76 -14.03
N LEU A 471 1.67 -9.94 -13.20
CA LEU A 471 2.85 -10.35 -12.41
C LEU A 471 2.59 -11.61 -11.56
N LEU A 472 1.43 -11.74 -10.91
CA LEU A 472 1.12 -12.90 -10.09
C LEU A 472 0.97 -14.16 -10.96
N ILE A 473 0.14 -14.08 -12.00
CA ILE A 473 -0.11 -15.19 -12.92
C ILE A 473 1.19 -15.57 -13.61
N SER A 474 1.90 -14.59 -14.13
CA SER A 474 3.18 -14.76 -14.80
C SER A 474 4.21 -15.51 -13.96
N ILE A 475 4.24 -15.32 -12.64
CA ILE A 475 5.23 -16.01 -11.80
C ILE A 475 4.73 -17.38 -11.33
N THR A 476 3.44 -17.54 -11.08
CA THR A 476 2.91 -18.70 -10.33
C THR A 476 1.94 -19.55 -11.12
N ALA A 477 1.64 -19.18 -12.36
CA ALA A 477 0.80 -19.97 -13.23
C ALA A 477 1.51 -21.25 -13.60
N LEU A 478 0.76 -22.30 -13.37
CA LEU A 478 1.10 -23.64 -13.71
C LEU A 478 0.62 -23.85 -15.13
N SER A 479 -0.68 -23.68 -15.36
CA SER A 479 -1.34 -23.97 -16.63
C SER A 479 -2.42 -22.93 -16.94
N ALA A 480 -2.77 -22.75 -18.21
CA ALA A 480 -3.85 -21.86 -18.68
C ALA A 480 -5.04 -22.66 -19.25
N HIS A 481 -6.25 -22.12 -19.07
CA HIS A 481 -7.56 -22.53 -19.62
C HIS A 481 -7.96 -24.01 -19.51
N THR A 482 -9.16 -24.24 -19.00
CA THR A 482 -9.77 -25.55 -18.76
C THR A 482 -10.08 -26.31 -20.05
N THR A 483 -9.13 -27.11 -20.52
CA THR A 483 -9.46 -28.40 -21.16
C THR A 483 -8.87 -29.49 -20.29
N ASN A 484 -9.74 -30.28 -19.66
CA ASN A 484 -9.48 -31.26 -18.62
C ASN A 484 -8.54 -32.43 -19.02
N GLU A 485 -7.90 -32.38 -20.19
CA GLU A 485 -7.33 -33.57 -20.82
C GLU A 485 -5.81 -33.72 -20.69
N ASN A 486 -5.05 -32.73 -20.22
CA ASN A 486 -3.58 -32.87 -20.09
C ASN A 486 -3.00 -32.11 -18.90
N LEU A 487 -3.23 -32.62 -17.69
CA LEU A 487 -2.37 -32.31 -16.55
C LEU A 487 -1.06 -33.10 -16.74
N PHE A 488 0.06 -32.40 -16.99
CA PHE A 488 1.36 -33.06 -16.96
C PHE A 488 1.60 -33.66 -15.58
N THR A 489 2.08 -34.90 -15.55
CA THR A 489 2.39 -35.66 -14.34
C THR A 489 3.80 -35.40 -13.81
N ASP A 490 4.67 -34.71 -14.58
CA ASP A 490 6.08 -34.47 -14.27
C ASP A 490 6.60 -33.09 -14.76
N VAL A 491 7.55 -32.52 -14.00
CA VAL A 491 8.27 -31.25 -14.20
C VAL A 491 9.25 -31.31 -15.39
N SER A 492 9.78 -32.48 -15.75
CA SER A 492 10.73 -32.60 -16.87
C SER A 492 10.08 -32.34 -18.24
N ASP A 493 8.81 -32.70 -18.38
CA ASP A 493 8.03 -32.51 -19.61
C ASP A 493 7.66 -31.03 -19.82
N ALA A 494 7.44 -30.30 -18.71
CA ALA A 494 7.30 -28.84 -18.67
C ALA A 494 8.45 -28.13 -19.36
N ILE A 495 9.66 -28.46 -18.92
CA ILE A 495 10.91 -27.82 -19.31
C ILE A 495 11.17 -28.10 -20.78
N THR A 496 10.99 -29.35 -21.20
CA THR A 496 11.16 -29.76 -22.60
C THR A 496 10.18 -29.04 -23.53
N SER A 497 8.91 -28.91 -23.11
CA SER A 497 7.89 -28.23 -23.89
C SER A 497 8.11 -26.72 -23.96
N ARG A 498 8.46 -26.07 -22.84
CA ARG A 498 8.80 -24.64 -22.80
C ARG A 498 10.07 -24.33 -23.59
N LYS A 499 11.09 -25.20 -23.52
CA LYS A 499 12.28 -25.14 -24.38
C LYS A 499 11.86 -25.17 -25.84
N LYS A 500 11.04 -26.15 -26.24
CA LYS A 500 10.54 -26.25 -27.62
C LYS A 500 9.83 -24.98 -28.07
N SER A 501 8.99 -24.38 -27.22
CA SER A 501 8.26 -23.15 -27.57
C SER A 501 9.17 -21.92 -27.67
N LEU A 502 10.13 -21.74 -26.75
CA LEU A 502 11.11 -20.65 -26.81
C LEU A 502 12.05 -20.79 -28.02
N SER A 503 12.50 -22.02 -28.32
CA SER A 503 13.27 -22.32 -29.53
C SER A 503 12.50 -21.95 -30.79
N GLN A 504 11.19 -22.19 -30.83
CA GLN A 504 10.35 -21.82 -31.98
C GLN A 504 10.15 -20.30 -32.11
N HIS A 505 10.05 -19.56 -30.99
CA HIS A 505 9.78 -18.12 -31.03
C HIS A 505 11.04 -17.25 -31.24
N PHE A 506 12.21 -17.75 -30.84
CA PHE A 506 13.48 -17.02 -30.87
C PHE A 506 14.60 -17.77 -31.58
N GLU A 507 14.29 -18.70 -32.50
CA GLU A 507 15.27 -19.55 -33.18
C GLU A 507 16.44 -18.72 -33.75
N SER A 508 16.12 -17.63 -34.43
CA SER A 508 17.11 -16.75 -35.06
C SER A 508 17.89 -15.90 -34.06
N GLU A 509 17.25 -15.46 -32.99
CA GLU A 509 17.82 -14.58 -31.98
C GLU A 509 18.70 -15.34 -30.99
N ILE A 510 18.36 -16.60 -30.72
CA ILE A 510 19.20 -17.57 -29.99
C ILE A 510 20.44 -17.88 -30.81
N ALA A 511 20.29 -18.25 -32.10
CA ALA A 511 21.43 -18.54 -32.98
C ALA A 511 22.42 -17.37 -33.12
N ASN A 512 21.94 -16.13 -32.96
CA ASN A 512 22.76 -14.92 -33.05
C ASN A 512 23.25 -14.39 -31.68
N GLY A 513 22.97 -15.08 -30.58
CA GLY A 513 23.40 -14.64 -29.24
C GLY A 513 22.73 -13.35 -28.74
N LYS A 514 21.56 -13.00 -29.27
CA LYS A 514 20.88 -11.71 -29.02
C LYS A 514 19.76 -11.80 -27.98
N LEU A 515 19.43 -13.01 -27.52
CA LEU A 515 18.39 -13.23 -26.51
C LEU A 515 18.96 -12.94 -25.11
N VAL A 516 18.34 -12.02 -24.39
CA VAL A 516 18.63 -11.68 -23.00
C VAL A 516 17.52 -12.25 -22.14
N LEU A 517 17.89 -13.06 -21.15
CA LEU A 517 16.96 -13.52 -20.14
C LEU A 517 16.97 -12.55 -18.95
N ASP A 518 15.78 -12.20 -18.48
CA ASP A 518 15.60 -11.67 -17.13
C ASP A 518 14.86 -12.70 -16.26
N THR A 519 14.50 -12.31 -15.04
CA THR A 519 13.85 -13.22 -14.10
C THR A 519 12.58 -13.85 -14.67
N HIS A 520 11.84 -13.17 -15.56
CA HIS A 520 10.52 -13.63 -16.01
C HIS A 520 10.29 -13.55 -17.53
N HIS A 521 11.20 -12.95 -18.29
CA HIS A 521 11.07 -12.76 -19.73
C HIS A 521 12.31 -13.22 -20.49
N ALA A 522 12.08 -13.74 -21.69
CA ALA A 522 13.07 -13.82 -22.75
C ALA A 522 12.93 -12.61 -23.66
N ARG A 523 14.01 -11.84 -23.86
CA ARG A 523 14.00 -10.58 -24.61
C ARG A 523 14.95 -10.61 -25.78
N ALA A 524 14.52 -10.14 -26.93
CA ALA A 524 15.41 -9.88 -28.06
C ALA A 524 15.03 -8.55 -28.72
N GLY A 525 15.92 -7.56 -28.62
CA GLY A 525 15.63 -6.22 -29.11
C GLY A 525 14.45 -5.58 -28.39
N ASP A 526 13.40 -5.25 -29.13
CA ASP A 526 12.14 -4.70 -28.64
C ASP A 526 11.07 -5.75 -28.31
N ARG A 527 11.33 -7.03 -28.60
CA ARG A 527 10.45 -8.14 -28.25
C ARG A 527 10.77 -8.68 -26.86
N ALA A 528 9.73 -8.98 -26.09
CA ALA A 528 9.84 -9.71 -24.84
C ALA A 528 8.71 -10.72 -24.73
N VAL A 529 9.06 -11.99 -24.54
CA VAL A 529 8.09 -13.07 -24.27
C VAL A 529 8.18 -13.43 -22.81
N HIS A 530 7.04 -13.41 -22.15
CA HIS A 530 6.93 -13.88 -20.78
C HIS A 530 7.12 -15.41 -20.72
N LEU A 531 8.06 -15.89 -19.90
CA LEU A 531 8.52 -17.30 -19.89
C LEU A 531 7.45 -18.32 -19.45
N VAL A 532 6.32 -17.85 -18.89
CA VAL A 532 5.22 -18.67 -18.34
C VAL A 532 3.89 -18.43 -19.06
N SER A 533 3.34 -17.21 -19.02
CA SER A 533 2.09 -16.88 -19.73
C SER A 533 2.21 -16.91 -21.26
N MET A 534 3.44 -16.98 -21.79
CA MET A 534 3.79 -16.84 -23.20
C MET A 534 3.25 -15.55 -23.83
N LEU A 535 2.89 -14.56 -23.01
CA LEU A 535 2.50 -13.24 -23.48
C LEU A 535 3.70 -12.61 -24.18
N GLU A 536 3.54 -12.38 -25.48
CA GLU A 536 4.50 -11.62 -26.27
C GLU A 536 4.18 -10.14 -26.16
N THR A 537 5.20 -9.35 -25.90
CA THR A 537 5.14 -7.90 -25.92
C THR A 537 6.13 -7.38 -26.95
N HIS A 538 5.71 -6.40 -27.75
CA HIS A 538 6.55 -5.71 -28.70
C HIS A 538 6.63 -4.24 -28.32
N SER A 539 7.82 -3.74 -27.96
CA SER A 539 8.01 -2.39 -27.44
C SER A 539 7.07 -2.06 -26.25
N GLY A 540 6.79 -3.06 -25.41
CA GLY A 540 5.85 -2.96 -24.28
C GLY A 540 4.38 -3.15 -24.63
N GLN A 541 4.00 -3.19 -25.92
CA GLN A 541 2.62 -3.46 -26.33
C GLN A 541 2.34 -4.97 -26.29
N VAL A 542 1.32 -5.38 -25.54
CA VAL A 542 0.86 -6.78 -25.52
C VAL A 542 0.33 -7.16 -26.90
N MET A 543 0.84 -8.25 -27.47
CA MET A 543 0.43 -8.77 -28.76
C MET A 543 -0.73 -9.78 -28.59
N PRO A 544 -1.79 -9.71 -29.41
CA PRO A 544 -2.77 -10.78 -29.48
C PRO A 544 -2.08 -12.05 -30.00
N LEU A 545 -2.12 -13.12 -29.20
CA LEU A 545 -1.37 -14.34 -29.43
C LEU A 545 -1.72 -15.04 -30.76
N PRO A 546 -0.74 -15.50 -31.56
CA PRO A 546 -1.03 -16.31 -32.75
C PRO A 546 -1.10 -17.84 -32.52
N ALA A 547 -0.86 -18.39 -31.32
CA ALA A 547 -0.71 -19.86 -31.16
C ALA A 547 -0.93 -20.39 -29.72
N PRO A 548 -1.27 -21.69 -29.53
CA PRO A 548 -1.77 -22.23 -28.26
C PRO A 548 -0.70 -22.37 -27.15
N ARG A 549 -1.13 -22.11 -25.91
CA ARG A 549 -0.32 -22.08 -24.68
C ARG A 549 -0.10 -23.47 -24.07
N VAL A 550 1.06 -23.70 -23.46
CA VAL A 550 1.42 -24.99 -22.81
C VAL A 550 1.73 -24.82 -21.31
N LEU A 551 1.37 -25.85 -20.53
CA LEU A 551 1.06 -25.94 -19.09
C LEU A 551 2.20 -26.59 -18.25
N THR A 552 2.28 -26.40 -16.89
CA THR A 552 2.96 -27.20 -15.80
C THR A 552 3.25 -26.53 -14.43
N LYS A 553 3.39 -27.34 -13.35
CA LYS A 553 3.27 -27.07 -11.88
C LYS A 553 4.57 -27.06 -11.01
N ASP A 554 4.71 -26.09 -10.08
CA ASP A 554 5.60 -25.98 -8.90
C ASP A 554 7.07 -25.48 -9.05
N ASP A 555 7.52 -24.62 -8.12
CA ASP A 555 7.45 -23.17 -8.40
C ASP A 555 8.66 -22.28 -8.05
N ASP A 556 9.79 -22.81 -7.58
CA ASP A 556 11.02 -21.97 -7.37
C ASP A 556 12.27 -22.60 -8.02
N PHE A 557 12.17 -23.87 -8.41
CA PHE A 557 13.22 -24.59 -9.13
C PHE A 557 13.14 -24.34 -10.64
N ILE A 558 11.93 -24.28 -11.21
CA ILE A 558 11.72 -24.19 -12.67
C ILE A 558 12.31 -22.90 -13.24
N LEU A 559 12.13 -21.73 -12.62
CA LEU A 559 12.64 -20.46 -13.15
C LEU A 559 14.18 -20.39 -13.08
N CYS A 560 14.77 -20.81 -11.95
CA CYS A 560 16.22 -20.89 -11.77
C CYS A 560 16.86 -21.95 -12.68
N HIS A 561 16.21 -23.11 -12.88
CA HIS A 561 16.68 -24.13 -13.82
C HIS A 561 16.41 -23.73 -15.27
N LEU A 562 15.33 -23.03 -15.62
CA LEU A 562 15.10 -22.52 -16.99
C LEU A 562 16.20 -21.53 -17.33
N ILE A 563 16.45 -20.57 -16.44
CA ILE A 563 17.52 -19.57 -16.60
C ILE A 563 18.87 -20.28 -16.69
N ALA A 564 19.21 -21.17 -15.75
CA ALA A 564 20.48 -21.90 -15.76
C ALA A 564 20.65 -22.85 -16.97
N THR A 565 19.56 -23.47 -17.45
CA THR A 565 19.57 -24.38 -18.61
C THR A 565 19.67 -23.60 -19.91
N ILE A 566 18.97 -22.46 -20.04
CA ILE A 566 19.11 -21.58 -21.20
C ILE A 566 20.50 -20.90 -21.18
N GLU A 567 21.01 -20.49 -20.01
CA GLU A 567 22.38 -19.98 -19.84
C GLU A 567 23.45 -21.03 -20.18
N ALA A 568 23.22 -22.31 -19.87
CA ALA A 568 24.08 -23.42 -20.30
C ALA A 568 24.02 -23.63 -21.82
N TRP A 569 22.84 -23.39 -22.43
CA TRP A 569 22.62 -23.48 -23.87
C TRP A 569 23.34 -22.39 -24.68
N PHE A 570 23.66 -21.25 -24.05
CA PHE A 570 24.54 -20.22 -24.65
C PHE A 570 26.03 -20.57 -24.59
N LYS A 571 26.41 -21.56 -23.76
CA LYS A 571 27.81 -21.98 -23.57
C LYS A 571 28.19 -23.18 -24.44
N GLU A 572 27.21 -23.92 -24.95
CA GLU A 572 27.35 -24.93 -26.02
C GLU A 572 27.17 -24.27 -27.39
#